data_AF-A0A0V0YQ46-F1
#
_entry.id   AF-A0A0V0YQ46-F1
#
_cell.length_a   1.000
_cell.length_b   1.000
_cell.length_c   1.000
_cell.angle_alpha   90.00
_cell.angle_beta   90.00
_cell.angle_gamma   90.00
#
_symmetry.space_group_name_H-M   'P 1'
#
loop_
_entity.id
_entity.type
_entity.pdbx_description
1 polymer ?
#
loop_
_entity_poly.entity_id
_entity_poly.type
_entity_poly.pdbx_seq_one_letter_code
_entity_poly.pdbx_strand_id
1 'polypeptide(L)' 'LSKSFKAVRNSFYCIPQGAGVDVKYGIELWRGLFISARVIDGFRPAINIDGYHTVAFTSVSH' A
#
# COMPACT_ATOMS: atom_id res chain seq x y z
N LEU A 1 -0.92 18.73 -6.30
CA LEU A 1 -0.26 17.42 -6.11
C LEU A 1 -1.28 16.41 -5.57
N SER A 2 -2.04 15.76 -6.45
CA SER A 2 -2.91 14.64 -6.03
C SER A 2 -2.07 13.36 -6.09
N LYS A 3 -1.77 12.77 -4.94
CA LYS A 3 -1.14 11.45 -4.89
C LYS A 3 -2.22 10.41 -5.24
N SER A 4 -1.95 9.55 -6.21
CA SER A 4 -2.85 8.47 -6.58
C SER A 4 -2.61 7.26 -5.67
N PHE A 5 -3.69 6.66 -5.18
CA PHE A 5 -3.66 5.47 -4.34
C PHE A 5 -4.42 4.33 -5.01
N LYS A 6 -3.89 3.11 -4.88
CA LYS A 6 -4.58 1.89 -5.29
C LYS A 6 -5.05 1.13 -4.06
N ALA A 7 -6.36 0.92 -3.95
CA ALA A 7 -6.94 0.05 -2.94
C ALA A 7 -6.99 -1.40 -3.44
N VAL A 8 -6.54 -2.34 -2.63
CA VAL A 8 -6.68 -3.79 -2.86
C VAL A 8 -7.05 -4.44 -1.54
N ARG A 9 -8.31 -4.88 -1.41
CA ARG A 9 -8.86 -5.40 -0.16
C ARG A 9 -8.64 -4.39 0.98
N ASN A 10 -8.03 -4.84 2.07
CA ASN A 10 -7.72 -4.07 3.27
C ASN A 10 -6.45 -3.23 3.17
N SER A 11 -5.83 -3.19 1.99
CA SER A 11 -4.56 -2.52 1.76
C SER A 11 -4.69 -1.36 0.79
N PHE A 12 -3.96 -0.29 1.07
CA PHE A 12 -3.84 0.90 0.23
C PHE A 12 -2.38 1.10 -0.14
N TYR A 13 -2.10 1.36 -1.41
CA TYR A 13 -0.75 1.57 -1.87
C TYR A 13 -0.60 2.94 -2.53
N CYS A 14 0.46 3.66 -2.16
CA CYS A 14 0.84 4.88 -2.85
C CYS A 14 1.51 4.52 -4.17
N ILE A 15 0.91 4.92 -5.29
CA ILE A 15 1.50 4.69 -6.61
C ILE A 15 2.72 5.61 -6.76
N PRO A 16 3.93 5.09 -7.00
CA PRO A 16 5.10 5.93 -7.22
C PRO A 16 4.92 6.73 -8.52
N GLN A 17 4.82 8.06 -8.44
CA GLN A 17 4.74 8.95 -9.61
C GLN A 17 6.14 9.31 -10.09
N GLY A 18 6.93 8.33 -10.54
CA GLY A 18 8.30 8.54 -11.01
C GLY A 18 9.34 8.80 -9.90
N ALA A 19 8.94 8.66 -8.63
CA ALA A 19 9.82 8.75 -7.45
C ALA A 19 9.98 7.40 -6.73
N GLY A 20 9.64 6.30 -7.41
CA GLY A 20 9.80 4.94 -6.88
C GLY A 20 11.28 4.56 -6.80
N VAL A 21 11.61 3.70 -5.83
CA VAL A 21 12.93 3.05 -5.81
C VAL A 21 12.84 1.87 -6.79
N ASP A 22 13.55 1.96 -7.91
CA ASP A 22 13.72 0.84 -8.84
C ASP A 22 14.59 -0.23 -8.18
N VAL A 23 14.00 -1.40 -7.97
CA VAL A 23 14.65 -2.56 -7.34
C VAL A 23 15.22 -3.53 -8.39
N LYS A 24 15.31 -3.08 -9.65
CA LYS A 24 15.71 -3.76 -10.90
C LYS A 24 14.56 -4.49 -11.59
N TYR A 25 14.71 -4.66 -12.91
CA TYR A 25 13.82 -5.43 -13.79
C TYR A 25 12.40 -4.87 -13.90
N GLY A 26 12.22 -3.55 -13.80
CA GLY A 26 10.90 -2.93 -13.85
C GLY A 26 10.05 -3.30 -12.63
N ILE A 27 10.69 -3.49 -11.48
CA ILE A 27 10.03 -3.70 -10.19
C ILE A 27 10.26 -2.46 -9.35
N GLU A 28 9.18 -1.86 -8.90
CA GLU A 28 9.23 -0.68 -8.04
C GLU A 28 8.84 -1.03 -6.60
N LEU A 29 9.53 -0.40 -5.65
CA LEU A 29 9.15 -0.44 -4.24
C LEU A 29 7.97 0.50 -3.99
N TRP A 30 6.86 -0.08 -3.53
CA TRP A 30 5.62 0.61 -3.21
C TRP A 30 5.45 0.69 -1.69
N ARG A 31 4.92 1.82 -1.22
CA ARG A 31 4.53 1.99 0.19
C ARG A 31 3.08 1.56 0.36
N GLY A 32 2.84 0.63 1.28
CA GLY A 32 1.54 0.07 1.61
C GLY A 32 1.06 0.45 3.01
N LEU A 33 -0.25 0.51 3.17
CA LEU A 33 -0.96 0.69 4.44
C LEU A 33 -2.05 -0.37 4.53
N PHE A 34 -2.02 -1.20 5.57
CA PHE A 34 -3.07 -2.15 5.88
C PHE A 34 -3.98 -1.58 6.96
N ILE A 35 -5.29 -1.73 6.80
CA ILE A 35 -6.29 -1.32 7.78
C ILE A 35 -7.31 -2.46 7.98
N SER A 36 -7.63 -2.78 9.23
CA SER A 36 -8.78 -3.66 9.55
C SER A 36 -9.50 -3.19 10.81
N ALA A 37 -10.83 -3.32 10.82
CA ALA A 37 -11.61 -3.18 12.04
C ALA A 37 -11.61 -4.51 12.81
N ARG A 38 -11.43 -4.44 14.13
CA ARG A 38 -11.42 -5.61 15.02
C ARG A 38 -12.16 -5.28 16.31
N VAL A 39 -12.73 -6.31 16.94
CA VAL A 39 -13.19 -6.22 18.32
C VAL A 39 -12.07 -6.76 19.20
N ILE A 40 -11.68 -5.99 20.21
CA ILE A 40 -10.66 -6.37 21.20
C ILE A 40 -11.30 -6.65 22.56
N ASP A 41 -10.50 -7.10 23.52
CA ASP A 41 -10.93 -7.44 24.87
C ASP A 41 -11.83 -6.37 25.49
N GLY A 42 -12.94 -6.82 26.10
CA GLY A 42 -13.99 -5.94 26.61
C GLY A 42 -14.93 -5.39 25.54
N PHE A 43 -15.07 -6.09 24.40
CA PHE A 43 -16.01 -5.75 23.31
C PHE A 43 -15.80 -4.35 22.73
N ARG A 44 -14.56 -3.85 22.77
CA ARG A 44 -14.25 -2.51 22.26
C ARG A 44 -13.91 -2.57 20.77
N PRO A 45 -14.48 -1.70 19.92
CA PRO A 45 -14.04 -1.57 18.53
C PRO A 45 -12.64 -0.98 18.49
N ALA A 46 -11.80 -1.51 17.62
CA ALA A 46 -10.45 -1.03 17.37
C ALA A 46 -10.12 -1.07 15.87
N ILE A 47 -9.17 -0.24 15.47
CA ILE A 47 -8.62 -0.23 14.12
C ILE A 47 -7.17 -0.72 14.22
N ASN A 48 -6.87 -1.81 13.53
CA ASN A 48 -5.50 -2.25 13.33
C ASN A 48 -4.95 -1.56 12.08
N ILE A 49 -3.82 -0.87 12.23
CA ILE A 49 -3.14 -0.11 11.18
C ILE A 49 -1.68 -0.57 11.13
N ASP A 50 -1.22 -0.96 9.95
CA ASP A 50 0.17 -1.37 9.73
C ASP A 50 0.73 -0.76 8.44
N GLY A 51 1.95 -0.21 8.51
CA GLY A 51 2.66 0.40 7.40
C GLY A 51 3.78 -0.52 6.93
N TYR A 52 3.82 -0.83 5.64
CA TYR A 52 4.79 -1.78 5.10
C TYR A 52 5.26 -1.37 3.71
N HIS A 53 6.30 -2.03 3.23
CA HIS A 53 6.77 -1.92 1.86
C HIS A 53 6.43 -3.19 1.10
N THR A 54 6.01 -3.04 -0.15
CA THR A 54 5.79 -4.16 -1.07
C THR A 54 6.46 -3.85 -2.40
N VAL A 55 6.61 -4.85 -3.25
CA VAL A 55 7.10 -4.68 -4.62
C VAL A 55 5.97 -4.92 -5.60
N ALA A 56 5.91 -4.10 -6.64
CA ALA A 56 4.99 -4.29 -7.75
C ALA A 56 5.73 -4.10 -9.08
N PHE A 57 5.35 -4.87 -10.09
CA PHE A 57 5.83 -4.65 -11.45
C PHE A 57 5.33 -3.29 -11.94
N THR A 58 6.23 -2.48 -12.48
CA THR A 58 5.90 -1.28 -13.21
C THR A 58 5.04 -1.67 -14.40
N SER A 59 3.82 -1.13 -14.48
CA SER A 59 2.99 -1.30 -15.67
C SER A 59 3.65 -0.52 -16.80
N VAL A 60 4.35 -1.21 -17.70
CA VAL A 60 4.73 -0.62 -18.98
C VAL A 60 3.45 -0.58 -19.81
N SER A 61 2.80 0.57 -19.86
CA SER A 61 1.74 0.81 -20.84
C SER A 61 2.38 0.76 -22.23
N HIS A 62 2.06 -0.29 -22.98
CA HIS A 62 2.23 -0.30 -24.44
C HIS A 62 1.16 0.56 -25.10
#